data_AF-A0A8T3CUS1-F1
#
_entry.id   AF-A0A8T3CUS1-F1
#
_cell.length_a   1.000
_cell.length_b   1.000
_cell.length_c   1.000
_cell.angle_alpha   90.00
_cell.angle_beta   90.00
_cell.angle_gamma   90.00
#
_symmetry.space_group_name_H-M   'P 1'
#
loop_
_entity.id
_entity.type
_entity.pdbx_description
1 polymer ?
#
loop_
_entity_poly.entity_id
_entity_poly.type
_entity_poly.pdbx_seq_one_letter_code
_entity_poly.pdbx_strand_id
1 'polypeptide(L)'
;MTFFTESVVGQLFKTMEKEKLPIDQGIELLQAVLSYDTRDPLILSCVLTNVSSLFPFVTHRPHFLPQVLYKLFGSITFEVIEESKAPRTRSVKNVRRHACSSIIKMCRDYPQFILPCFDMLYTHVKKLFSNELLLTQMEKCALMEALVLISNQFKDYGKQQAFLEELMAPVSVRWQSEETSSRVLWDPALFLSHVGADQTQIDPIAEDMSGISRSRISFCVYTILGVVKRARWPAEPEEAAAGGFVVGHTPTGAPVYRNPCTSQVLALMPNLLALIRTHNNLFLPENMARLSGTFTRAYEVMDVEKNLVLGLPQPVLDIYDSPVYKTTLERMQGFFCTLYDNCFHILGNAGPSLQQDFYTIDGLAEKIVNSALANIDNVPDHRLRPLLRVFIKQLVVSCPPEYYETLLCPLLAPLFSYMLQRLNQRWQVINQKGTLCGSDDDEVCEEKQVTQEMLEEQLVRLVTREVMDLISVTCILKKAPESAGNKEEVDEEEMMATDSSQAAPGTPTYPSDELTELGKCLLQHEDIYMTLLTISFNSLSWRDTGNCHRMASLVCWTLLRQVVGVTCCRRRSHGSTPAC
;
A
#
# COMPACT_ATOMS: atom_id res chain seq x y z
N MET A 1 -22.63 -19.63 -11.93
CA MET A 1 -23.39 -18.58 -12.65
C MET A 1 -22.75 -17.20 -12.50
N THR A 2 -22.48 -16.70 -11.30
CA THR A 2 -21.86 -15.36 -11.08
C THR A 2 -20.59 -15.10 -11.91
N PHE A 3 -19.58 -15.97 -11.81
CA PHE A 3 -18.34 -15.84 -12.60
C PHE A 3 -18.57 -15.86 -14.12
N PHE A 4 -19.56 -16.63 -14.56
CA PHE A 4 -19.92 -16.69 -15.98
C PHE A 4 -20.54 -15.37 -16.43
N THR A 5 -21.50 -14.81 -15.67
CA THR A 5 -22.09 -13.51 -15.96
C THR A 5 -21.04 -12.40 -16.02
N GLU A 6 -20.16 -12.33 -15.02
CA GLU A 6 -19.10 -11.32 -14.96
C GLU A 6 -18.17 -11.40 -16.19
N SER A 7 -17.75 -12.60 -16.56
CA SER A 7 -16.87 -12.83 -17.71
C SER A 7 -17.56 -12.48 -19.03
N VAL A 8 -18.82 -12.90 -19.20
CA VAL A 8 -19.58 -12.68 -20.43
C VAL A 8 -19.90 -11.20 -20.61
N VAL A 9 -20.43 -10.53 -19.57
CA VAL A 9 -20.80 -9.11 -19.66
C VAL A 9 -19.54 -8.26 -19.84
N GLY A 10 -18.47 -8.56 -19.11
CA GLY A 10 -17.19 -7.88 -19.25
C GLY A 10 -16.61 -7.98 -20.67
N GLN A 11 -16.75 -9.13 -21.34
CA GLN A 11 -16.31 -9.28 -22.73
C GLN A 11 -17.27 -8.64 -23.73
N LEU A 12 -18.58 -8.73 -23.49
CA LEU A 12 -19.63 -8.16 -24.34
C LEU A 12 -19.44 -6.65 -24.53
N PHE A 13 -19.19 -5.90 -23.44
CA PHE A 13 -18.93 -4.46 -23.52
C PHE A 13 -17.58 -4.09 -24.16
N LYS A 14 -16.66 -5.05 -24.30
CA LYS A 14 -15.35 -4.83 -24.95
C LYS A 14 -15.39 -5.11 -26.46
N THR A 15 -16.16 -6.11 -26.89
CA THR A 15 -16.12 -6.59 -28.28
C THR A 15 -17.29 -6.13 -29.12
N MET A 16 -18.46 -5.88 -28.53
CA MET A 16 -19.65 -5.52 -29.28
C MET A 16 -19.71 -4.01 -29.53
N GLU A 17 -20.19 -3.63 -30.72
CA GLU A 17 -20.53 -2.25 -31.04
C GLU A 17 -21.65 -1.76 -30.12
N LYS A 18 -21.58 -0.48 -29.71
CA LYS A 18 -22.53 0.12 -28.75
C LYS A 18 -24.00 -0.04 -29.16
N GLU A 19 -24.29 -0.01 -30.46
CA GLU A 19 -25.64 -0.11 -31.03
C GLU A 19 -26.23 -1.53 -30.95
N LYS A 20 -25.37 -2.55 -30.87
CA LYS A 20 -25.78 -3.97 -30.82
C LYS A 20 -25.89 -4.50 -29.40
N LEU A 21 -25.67 -3.67 -28.39
CA LEU A 21 -25.75 -4.07 -26.99
C LEU A 21 -27.21 -4.41 -26.64
N PRO A 22 -27.47 -5.58 -26.01
CA PRO A 22 -28.82 -5.98 -25.60
C PRO A 22 -29.25 -5.23 -24.33
N ILE A 23 -29.46 -3.91 -24.46
CA ILE A 23 -29.69 -3.01 -23.33
C ILE A 23 -30.95 -3.42 -22.54
N ASP A 24 -32.07 -3.64 -23.22
CA ASP A 24 -33.33 -3.94 -22.52
C ASP A 24 -33.27 -5.27 -21.76
N GLN A 25 -32.64 -6.30 -22.35
CA GLN A 25 -32.42 -7.60 -21.68
C GLN A 25 -31.44 -7.46 -20.50
N GLY A 26 -30.37 -6.68 -20.67
CA GLY A 26 -29.43 -6.39 -19.59
C GLY A 26 -30.08 -5.68 -18.40
N ILE A 27 -31.01 -4.76 -18.68
CA ILE A 27 -31.79 -4.06 -17.66
C ILE A 27 -32.82 -4.98 -16.99
N GLU A 28 -33.50 -5.85 -17.75
CA GLU A 28 -34.41 -6.85 -17.18
C GLU A 28 -33.69 -7.78 -16.19
N LEU A 29 -32.50 -8.26 -16.56
CA LEU A 29 -31.64 -9.03 -15.68
C LEU A 29 -31.21 -8.23 -14.45
N LEU A 30 -30.83 -6.96 -14.62
CA LEU A 30 -30.46 -6.10 -13.51
C LEU A 30 -31.63 -5.92 -12.53
N GLN A 31 -32.84 -5.67 -13.03
CA GLN A 31 -34.04 -5.55 -12.20
C GLN A 31 -34.32 -6.84 -11.42
N ALA A 32 -34.21 -7.99 -12.07
CA ALA A 32 -34.39 -9.29 -11.42
C ALA A 32 -33.39 -9.46 -10.26
N VAL A 33 -32.12 -9.13 -10.48
CA VAL A 33 -31.06 -9.19 -9.45
C VAL A 33 -31.31 -8.18 -8.32
N LEU A 34 -31.70 -6.94 -8.64
CA LEU A 34 -32.01 -5.91 -7.64
C LEU A 34 -33.19 -6.30 -6.75
N SER A 35 -34.22 -6.92 -7.34
CA SER A 35 -35.42 -7.38 -6.65
C SER A 35 -35.22 -8.62 -5.78
N TYR A 36 -34.11 -9.35 -5.95
CA TYR A 36 -33.84 -10.58 -5.21
C TYR A 36 -33.26 -10.28 -3.82
N ASP A 37 -33.97 -10.66 -2.77
CA ASP A 37 -33.53 -10.51 -1.38
C ASP A 37 -33.12 -11.85 -0.76
N THR A 38 -32.08 -11.82 0.08
CA THR A 38 -31.56 -12.99 0.78
C THR A 38 -30.99 -12.60 2.13
N ARG A 39 -31.09 -13.51 3.10
CA ARG A 39 -30.42 -13.41 4.41
C ARG A 39 -29.10 -14.18 4.47
N ASP A 40 -28.74 -14.89 3.39
CA ASP A 40 -27.46 -15.59 3.31
C ASP A 40 -26.38 -14.61 2.81
N PRO A 41 -25.31 -14.35 3.59
CA PRO A 41 -24.25 -13.44 3.19
C PRO A 41 -23.52 -13.90 1.92
N LEU A 42 -23.26 -15.20 1.72
CA LEU A 42 -22.53 -15.67 0.53
C LEU A 42 -23.36 -15.48 -0.74
N ILE A 43 -24.67 -15.73 -0.66
CA ILE A 43 -25.59 -15.46 -1.77
C ILE A 43 -25.69 -13.96 -2.02
N LEU A 44 -25.80 -13.13 -0.97
CA LEU A 44 -25.81 -11.67 -1.12
C LEU A 44 -24.53 -11.18 -1.79
N SER A 45 -23.36 -11.72 -1.44
CA SER A 45 -22.11 -11.43 -2.14
C SER A 45 -22.21 -11.74 -3.64
N CYS A 46 -22.79 -12.87 -4.02
CA CYS A 46 -23.02 -13.19 -5.44
C CYS A 46 -23.97 -12.20 -6.11
N VAL A 47 -25.03 -11.77 -5.43
CA VAL A 47 -25.96 -10.73 -5.92
C VAL A 47 -25.19 -9.43 -6.20
N LEU A 48 -24.34 -8.99 -5.27
CA LEU A 48 -23.53 -7.77 -5.43
C LEU A 48 -22.55 -7.84 -6.61
N THR A 49 -21.92 -9.00 -6.85
CA THR A 49 -21.10 -9.20 -8.06
C THR A 49 -21.94 -9.06 -9.33
N ASN A 50 -23.14 -9.65 -9.37
CA ASN A 50 -24.01 -9.55 -10.54
C ASN A 50 -24.52 -8.11 -10.75
N VAL A 51 -24.87 -7.38 -9.67
CA VAL A 51 -25.20 -5.95 -9.74
C VAL A 51 -24.03 -5.16 -10.33
N SER A 52 -22.81 -5.38 -9.84
CA SER A 52 -21.60 -4.69 -10.33
C SER A 52 -21.29 -5.03 -11.79
N SER A 53 -21.51 -6.30 -12.19
CA SER A 53 -21.28 -6.77 -13.56
C SER A 53 -22.29 -6.19 -14.54
N LEU A 54 -23.55 -6.04 -14.14
CA LEU A 54 -24.64 -5.49 -14.95
C LEU A 54 -24.71 -3.95 -14.88
N PHE A 55 -23.95 -3.31 -14.00
CA PHE A 55 -23.90 -1.86 -13.86
C PHE A 55 -23.64 -1.08 -15.17
N PRO A 56 -22.81 -1.54 -16.12
CA PRO A 56 -22.60 -0.82 -17.38
C PRO A 56 -23.89 -0.52 -18.14
N PHE A 57 -24.93 -1.36 -18.03
CA PHE A 57 -26.24 -1.11 -18.64
C PHE A 57 -26.96 0.12 -18.04
N VAL A 58 -26.70 0.46 -16.77
CA VAL A 58 -27.27 1.64 -16.09
C VAL A 58 -26.84 2.94 -16.77
N THR A 59 -25.66 2.97 -17.41
CA THR A 59 -25.20 4.15 -18.17
C THR A 59 -26.15 4.51 -19.32
N HIS A 60 -26.88 3.53 -19.86
CA HIS A 60 -27.90 3.72 -20.89
C HIS A 60 -29.28 4.04 -20.32
N ARG A 61 -29.55 3.65 -19.06
CA ARG A 61 -30.81 3.89 -18.35
C ARG A 61 -30.56 4.42 -16.92
N PRO A 62 -30.14 5.70 -16.76
CA PRO A 62 -29.68 6.23 -15.47
C PRO A 62 -30.72 6.23 -14.35
N HIS A 63 -32.02 6.12 -14.67
CA HIS A 63 -33.10 6.06 -13.69
C HIS A 63 -33.05 4.84 -12.76
N PHE A 64 -32.28 3.81 -13.10
CA PHE A 64 -32.02 2.66 -12.20
C PHE A 64 -30.93 2.90 -11.16
N LEU A 65 -30.13 3.97 -11.31
CA LEU A 65 -29.01 4.26 -10.41
C LEU A 65 -29.42 4.33 -8.92
N PRO A 66 -30.51 5.03 -8.53
CA PRO A 66 -30.93 5.05 -7.13
C PRO A 66 -31.25 3.66 -6.55
N GLN A 67 -31.82 2.75 -7.36
CA GLN A 67 -32.13 1.38 -6.92
C GLN A 67 -30.85 0.57 -6.70
N VAL A 68 -29.86 0.72 -7.59
CA VAL A 68 -28.54 0.11 -7.41
C VAL A 68 -27.89 0.61 -6.13
N LEU A 69 -27.85 1.93 -5.92
CA LEU A 69 -27.26 2.52 -4.72
C LEU A 69 -27.98 2.06 -3.46
N TYR A 70 -29.32 2.00 -3.47
CA TYR A 70 -30.09 1.49 -2.33
C TYR A 70 -29.72 0.05 -1.98
N LYS A 71 -29.56 -0.84 -2.98
CA LYS A 71 -29.12 -2.23 -2.76
C LYS A 71 -27.73 -2.32 -2.16
N LEU A 72 -26.78 -1.50 -2.66
CA LEU A 72 -25.41 -1.47 -2.15
C LEU A 72 -25.35 -0.93 -0.72
N PHE A 73 -25.99 0.20 -0.43
CA PHE A 73 -26.00 0.77 0.92
C PHE A 73 -26.72 -0.13 1.93
N GLY A 74 -27.83 -0.77 1.54
CA GLY A 74 -28.49 -1.77 2.39
C GLY A 74 -27.55 -2.94 2.74
N SER A 75 -26.67 -3.31 1.81
CA SER A 75 -25.67 -4.38 2.02
C SER A 75 -24.48 -3.94 2.88
N ILE A 76 -24.16 -2.63 2.94
CA ILE A 76 -23.13 -2.10 3.84
C ILE A 76 -23.55 -2.23 5.29
N THR A 77 -24.85 -2.10 5.58
CA THR A 77 -25.39 -2.28 6.93
C THR A 77 -25.91 -3.69 7.18
N PHE A 78 -25.57 -4.66 6.33
CA PHE A 78 -26.06 -6.03 6.44
C PHE A 78 -25.64 -6.69 7.75
N GLU A 79 -26.60 -7.28 8.45
CA GLU A 79 -26.43 -8.13 9.64
C GLU A 79 -27.42 -9.30 9.59
N VAL A 80 -27.01 -10.47 10.06
CA VAL A 80 -27.82 -11.71 10.02
C VAL A 80 -28.73 -11.84 11.24
N ILE A 81 -28.30 -11.27 12.38
CA ILE A 81 -29.05 -11.23 13.64
C ILE A 81 -29.14 -9.76 14.06
N GLU A 82 -30.35 -9.21 14.13
CA GLU A 82 -30.61 -7.77 14.39
C GLU A 82 -30.11 -7.29 15.78
N GLU A 83 -29.75 -8.19 16.71
CA GLU A 83 -29.44 -7.87 18.11
C GLU A 83 -28.32 -8.72 18.77
N SER A 84 -27.36 -9.23 18.00
CA SER A 84 -26.32 -10.09 18.59
C SER A 84 -25.18 -9.30 19.26
N LYS A 85 -24.95 -9.58 20.55
CA LYS A 85 -23.72 -9.22 21.28
C LYS A 85 -22.48 -10.00 20.80
N ALA A 86 -22.63 -10.97 19.91
CA ALA A 86 -21.53 -11.79 19.41
C ALA A 86 -20.74 -11.07 18.30
N PRO A 87 -19.43 -11.31 18.16
CA PRO A 87 -18.63 -10.74 17.08
C PRO A 87 -19.19 -11.16 15.72
N ARG A 88 -19.27 -10.22 14.78
CA ARG A 88 -19.72 -10.49 13.40
C ARG A 88 -18.91 -11.63 12.77
N THR A 89 -19.59 -12.49 12.01
CA THR A 89 -18.96 -13.58 11.27
C THR A 89 -18.13 -13.05 10.10
N ARG A 90 -17.17 -13.84 9.63
CA ARG A 90 -16.33 -13.48 8.49
C ARG A 90 -17.16 -13.26 7.21
N SER A 91 -18.18 -14.09 6.97
CA SER A 91 -19.09 -13.94 5.82
C SER A 91 -19.80 -12.59 5.79
N VAL A 92 -20.34 -12.13 6.93
CA VAL A 92 -20.97 -10.80 7.06
C VAL A 92 -19.98 -9.68 6.80
N LYS A 93 -18.78 -9.74 7.40
CA LYS A 93 -17.72 -8.76 7.15
C LYS A 93 -17.35 -8.70 5.65
N ASN A 94 -17.25 -9.85 4.99
CA ASN A 94 -16.90 -9.93 3.58
C ASN A 94 -17.96 -9.27 2.68
N VAL A 95 -19.25 -9.50 2.93
CA VAL A 95 -20.34 -8.87 2.17
C VAL A 95 -20.34 -7.36 2.31
N ARG A 96 -20.18 -6.85 3.53
CA ARG A 96 -20.14 -5.40 3.78
C ARG A 96 -18.95 -4.75 3.11
N ARG A 97 -17.77 -5.40 3.17
CA ARG A 97 -16.57 -4.98 2.44
C ARG A 97 -16.79 -5.00 0.92
N HIS A 98 -17.41 -6.05 0.39
CA HIS A 98 -17.74 -6.17 -1.02
C HIS A 98 -18.65 -5.03 -1.46
N ALA A 99 -19.72 -4.73 -0.70
CA ALA A 99 -20.59 -3.60 -0.99
C ALA A 99 -19.83 -2.26 -1.01
N CYS A 100 -18.92 -2.04 -0.07
CA CYS A 100 -18.04 -0.86 -0.09
C CYS A 100 -17.13 -0.81 -1.32
N SER A 101 -16.49 -1.92 -1.70
CA SER A 101 -15.65 -2.02 -2.90
C SER A 101 -16.46 -1.78 -4.18
N SER A 102 -17.69 -2.31 -4.28
CA SER A 102 -18.61 -2.02 -5.39
C SER A 102 -18.94 -0.53 -5.51
N ILE A 103 -19.18 0.17 -4.40
CA ILE A 103 -19.41 1.62 -4.41
C ILE A 103 -18.15 2.37 -4.88
N ILE A 104 -16.96 2.04 -4.37
CA ILE A 104 -15.69 2.63 -4.82
C ILE A 104 -15.51 2.42 -6.32
N LYS A 105 -15.69 1.18 -6.80
CA LYS A 105 -15.54 0.81 -8.22
C LYS A 105 -16.50 1.61 -9.10
N MET A 106 -17.77 1.73 -8.70
CA MET A 106 -18.74 2.56 -9.41
C MET A 106 -18.34 4.04 -9.43
N CYS A 107 -17.89 4.57 -8.29
CA CYS A 107 -17.45 5.95 -8.17
C CYS A 107 -16.16 6.24 -8.93
N ARG A 108 -15.33 5.25 -9.21
CA ARG A 108 -14.08 5.37 -9.96
C ARG A 108 -14.30 5.21 -11.46
N ASP A 109 -15.07 4.19 -11.86
CA ASP A 109 -15.21 3.78 -13.26
C ASP A 109 -16.31 4.58 -14.00
N TYR A 110 -17.32 5.08 -13.26
CA TYR A 110 -18.48 5.81 -13.85
C TYR A 110 -18.78 7.14 -13.16
N PRO A 111 -17.77 7.96 -12.85
CA PRO A 111 -17.93 9.07 -11.91
C PRO A 111 -18.89 10.15 -12.45
N GLN A 112 -18.96 10.36 -13.76
CA GLN A 112 -19.91 11.28 -14.42
C GLN A 112 -21.38 10.87 -14.26
N PHE A 113 -21.67 9.58 -14.13
CA PHE A 113 -23.04 9.08 -13.93
C PHE A 113 -23.46 9.14 -12.46
N ILE A 114 -22.48 9.06 -11.55
CA ILE A 114 -22.71 9.11 -10.11
C ILE A 114 -22.82 10.56 -9.59
N LEU A 115 -22.09 11.50 -10.19
CA LEU A 115 -22.04 12.90 -9.77
C LEU A 115 -23.42 13.56 -9.56
N PRO A 116 -24.45 13.35 -10.42
CA PRO A 116 -25.79 13.91 -10.20
C PRO A 116 -26.47 13.45 -8.90
N CYS A 117 -26.04 12.31 -8.34
CA CYS A 117 -26.53 11.75 -7.10
C CYS A 117 -25.61 12.06 -5.90
N PHE A 118 -24.59 12.91 -6.05
CA PHE A 118 -23.59 13.16 -5.02
C PHE A 118 -24.18 13.64 -3.69
N ASP A 119 -25.13 14.59 -3.70
CA ASP A 119 -25.72 15.11 -2.46
C ASP A 119 -26.47 14.02 -1.68
N MET A 120 -27.16 13.13 -2.40
CA MET A 120 -27.83 11.96 -1.81
C MET A 120 -26.80 11.01 -1.18
N LEU A 121 -25.73 10.69 -1.91
CA LEU A 121 -24.65 9.84 -1.41
C LEU A 121 -24.01 10.44 -0.16
N TYR A 122 -23.65 11.71 -0.22
CA TYR A 122 -22.98 12.40 0.87
C TYR A 122 -23.84 12.47 2.13
N THR A 123 -25.13 12.78 1.98
CA THR A 123 -26.09 12.79 3.09
C THR A 123 -26.24 11.40 3.71
N HIS A 124 -26.29 10.35 2.88
CA HIS A 124 -26.40 8.98 3.36
C HIS A 124 -25.13 8.53 4.12
N VAL A 125 -23.94 8.84 3.60
CA VAL A 125 -22.67 8.54 4.29
C VAL A 125 -22.57 9.30 5.62
N LYS A 126 -22.97 10.59 5.67
CA LYS A 126 -23.05 11.35 6.93
C LYS A 126 -23.97 10.68 7.96
N LYS A 127 -25.13 10.18 7.53
CA LYS A 127 -26.06 9.43 8.39
C LYS A 127 -25.45 8.13 8.89
N LEU A 128 -24.69 7.41 8.08
CA LEU A 128 -23.98 6.21 8.52
C LEU A 128 -22.88 6.53 9.54
N PHE A 129 -22.27 7.71 9.44
CA PHE A 129 -21.16 8.13 10.32
C PHE A 129 -21.64 8.71 11.65
N SER A 130 -22.91 9.10 11.77
CA SER A 130 -23.46 9.65 13.02
C SER A 130 -23.44 8.63 14.17
N ASN A 131 -23.50 7.33 13.87
CA ASN A 131 -23.25 6.27 14.83
C ASN A 131 -21.81 5.77 14.71
N GLU A 132 -20.95 6.13 15.69
CA GLU A 132 -19.52 5.77 15.67
C GLU A 132 -19.30 4.25 15.64
N LEU A 133 -20.24 3.44 16.15
CA LEU A 133 -20.11 1.99 16.31
C LEU A 133 -20.74 1.17 15.17
N LEU A 134 -21.52 1.80 14.28
CA LEU A 134 -22.25 1.09 13.23
C LEU A 134 -21.31 0.45 12.19
N LEU A 135 -20.37 1.25 11.68
CA LEU A 135 -19.44 0.87 10.63
C LEU A 135 -18.04 0.60 11.18
N THR A 136 -17.35 -0.36 10.57
CA THR A 136 -15.92 -0.57 10.82
C THR A 136 -15.10 0.59 10.23
N GLN A 137 -13.88 0.77 10.71
CA GLN A 137 -12.97 1.83 10.25
C GLN A 137 -12.64 1.69 8.76
N MET A 138 -12.51 0.46 8.26
CA MET A 138 -12.30 0.20 6.84
C MET A 138 -13.54 0.55 6.00
N GLU A 139 -14.75 0.23 6.48
CA GLU A 139 -16.00 0.61 5.81
C GLU A 139 -16.17 2.13 5.76
N LYS A 140 -15.86 2.84 6.86
CA LYS A 140 -15.86 4.30 6.87
C LYS A 140 -14.84 4.86 5.86
N CYS A 141 -13.60 4.36 5.89
CA CYS A 141 -12.58 4.79 4.94
C CYS A 141 -13.00 4.56 3.48
N ALA A 142 -13.57 3.39 3.18
CA ALA A 142 -14.00 3.06 1.83
C ALA A 142 -15.10 4.01 1.32
N LEU A 143 -16.05 4.39 2.18
CA LEU A 143 -17.05 5.39 1.86
C LEU A 143 -16.45 6.80 1.70
N MET A 144 -15.44 7.16 2.50
CA MET A 144 -14.71 8.41 2.30
C MET A 144 -13.95 8.41 0.97
N GLU A 145 -13.28 7.32 0.61
CA GLU A 145 -12.62 7.17 -0.69
C GLU A 145 -13.61 7.35 -1.85
N ALA A 146 -14.80 6.75 -1.77
CA ALA A 146 -15.85 6.90 -2.76
C ALA A 146 -16.29 8.38 -2.91
N LEU A 147 -16.45 9.09 -1.80
CA LEU A 147 -16.79 10.51 -1.83
C LEU A 147 -15.67 11.37 -2.45
N VAL A 148 -14.40 11.07 -2.13
CA VAL A 148 -13.25 11.75 -2.73
C VAL A 148 -13.19 11.50 -4.24
N LEU A 149 -13.43 10.26 -4.69
CA LEU A 149 -13.46 9.90 -6.11
C LEU A 149 -14.51 10.71 -6.89
N ILE A 150 -15.72 10.88 -6.34
CA ILE A 150 -16.75 11.71 -6.99
C ILE A 150 -16.38 13.19 -6.94
N SER A 151 -15.74 13.66 -5.86
CA SER A 151 -15.30 15.06 -5.76
C SER A 151 -14.28 15.45 -6.84
N ASN A 152 -13.49 14.50 -7.35
CA ASN A 152 -12.58 14.74 -8.49
C ASN A 152 -13.35 15.22 -9.75
N GLN A 153 -14.63 14.83 -9.91
CA GLN A 153 -15.46 15.26 -11.05
C GLN A 153 -16.06 16.65 -10.89
N PHE A 154 -15.83 17.34 -9.76
CA PHE A 154 -16.12 18.76 -9.71
C PHE A 154 -15.27 19.52 -10.73
N LYS A 155 -14.06 19.02 -11.02
CA LYS A 155 -13.09 19.64 -11.95
C LYS A 155 -12.87 21.14 -11.63
N ASP A 156 -12.96 21.48 -10.35
CA ASP A 156 -12.78 22.82 -9.81
C ASP A 156 -11.96 22.69 -8.52
N TYR A 157 -10.77 23.30 -8.53
CA TYR A 157 -9.83 23.21 -7.41
C TYR A 157 -10.42 23.74 -6.11
N GLY A 158 -11.08 24.91 -6.14
CA GLY A 158 -11.59 25.56 -4.94
C GLY A 158 -12.75 24.79 -4.31
N LYS A 159 -13.68 24.30 -5.15
CA LYS A 159 -14.81 23.47 -4.70
C LYS A 159 -14.34 22.14 -4.12
N GLN A 160 -13.38 21.49 -4.78
CA GLN A 160 -12.82 20.23 -4.29
C GLN A 160 -12.04 20.43 -3.00
N GLN A 161 -11.23 21.48 -2.89
CA GLN A 161 -10.47 21.80 -1.69
C GLN A 161 -11.39 22.04 -0.49
N ALA A 162 -12.44 22.86 -0.64
CA ALA A 162 -13.41 23.12 0.41
C ALA A 162 -14.13 21.84 0.87
N PHE A 163 -14.49 20.97 -0.08
CA PHE A 163 -15.11 19.69 0.24
C PHE A 163 -14.17 18.77 1.03
N LEU A 164 -12.90 18.66 0.62
CA LEU A 164 -11.91 17.84 1.32
C LEU A 164 -11.60 18.40 2.72
N GLU A 165 -11.58 19.72 2.87
CA GLU A 165 -11.45 20.37 4.17
C GLU A 165 -12.60 20.00 5.12
N GLU A 166 -13.85 20.10 4.65
CA GLU A 166 -15.03 19.67 5.43
C GLU A 166 -14.95 18.18 5.77
N LEU A 167 -14.60 17.34 4.80
CA LEU A 167 -14.54 15.89 4.95
C LEU A 167 -13.45 15.47 5.95
N MET A 168 -12.29 16.15 5.95
CA MET A 168 -11.16 15.86 6.83
C MET A 168 -11.20 16.60 8.16
N ALA A 169 -12.11 17.56 8.37
CA ALA A 169 -12.18 18.36 9.60
C ALA A 169 -12.26 17.51 10.88
N PRO A 170 -13.11 16.46 10.99
CA PRO A 170 -13.17 15.63 12.19
C PRO A 170 -11.85 14.88 12.48
N VAL A 171 -11.15 14.47 11.41
CA VAL A 171 -9.84 13.80 11.53
C VAL A 171 -8.78 14.80 11.93
N SER A 172 -8.79 16.00 11.36
CA SER A 172 -7.82 17.06 11.66
C SER A 172 -7.90 17.49 13.12
N VAL A 173 -9.11 17.74 13.63
CA VAL A 173 -9.34 18.09 15.05
C VAL A 173 -8.81 17.00 15.99
N ARG A 174 -9.07 15.74 15.67
CA ARG A 174 -8.64 14.61 16.50
C ARG A 174 -7.12 14.41 16.44
N TRP A 175 -6.56 14.40 15.25
CA TRP A 175 -5.14 14.14 14.99
C TRP A 175 -4.23 15.24 15.52
N GLN A 176 -4.71 16.48 15.54
CA GLN A 176 -3.99 17.66 16.06
C GLN A 176 -4.38 18.01 17.50
N SER A 177 -5.22 17.22 18.16
CA SER A 177 -5.52 17.42 19.59
C SER A 177 -4.26 17.37 20.43
N GLU A 178 -4.17 18.17 21.50
CA GLU A 178 -2.98 18.24 22.35
C GLU A 178 -2.58 16.86 22.89
N GLU A 179 -3.56 16.08 23.35
CA GLU A 179 -3.36 14.71 23.83
C GLU A 179 -2.70 13.81 22.77
N THR A 180 -3.27 13.79 21.55
CA THR A 180 -2.78 12.93 20.48
C THR A 180 -1.45 13.44 19.93
N SER A 181 -1.41 14.72 19.56
CA SER A 181 -0.33 15.37 18.84
C SER A 181 0.93 15.56 19.65
N SER A 182 0.86 15.74 20.98
CA SER A 182 2.05 16.03 21.79
C SER A 182 2.47 14.90 22.72
N ARG A 183 1.57 13.94 23.00
CA ARG A 183 1.82 12.86 23.96
C ARG A 183 1.77 11.50 23.28
N VAL A 184 0.59 11.09 22.80
CA VAL A 184 0.36 9.71 22.32
C VAL A 184 1.20 9.36 21.11
N LEU A 185 1.33 10.25 20.12
CA LEU A 185 2.05 9.92 18.87
C LEU A 185 3.58 10.08 18.97
N TRP A 186 4.11 10.69 20.05
CA TRP A 186 5.53 11.00 20.19
C TRP A 186 6.26 10.13 21.21
N ASP A 187 5.56 9.60 22.21
CA ASP A 187 6.11 8.80 23.29
C ASP A 187 5.68 7.32 23.14
N PRO A 188 6.62 6.39 22.91
CA PRO A 188 6.32 4.96 22.80
C PRO A 188 5.58 4.36 23.99
N ALA A 189 5.88 4.76 25.23
CA ALA A 189 5.24 4.22 26.42
C ALA A 189 3.80 4.73 26.55
N LEU A 190 3.58 6.03 26.31
CA LEU A 190 2.21 6.58 26.29
C LEU A 190 1.39 6.02 25.14
N PHE A 191 2.00 5.77 23.98
CA PHE A 191 1.35 5.09 22.86
C PHE A 191 0.87 3.69 23.27
N LEU A 192 1.76 2.88 23.86
CA LEU A 192 1.44 1.53 24.34
C LEU A 192 0.28 1.53 25.34
N SER A 193 0.29 2.49 26.26
CA SER A 193 -0.77 2.64 27.27
C SER A 193 -2.10 3.06 26.65
N HIS A 194 -2.06 3.99 25.69
CA HIS A 194 -3.25 4.46 24.99
C HIS A 194 -3.91 3.36 24.13
N VAL A 195 -3.11 2.46 23.54
CA VAL A 195 -3.62 1.32 22.76
C VAL A 195 -3.90 0.07 23.60
N GLY A 196 -3.50 0.08 24.89
CA GLY A 196 -3.72 -1.00 25.85
C GLY A 196 -2.81 -2.21 25.65
N ALA A 197 -1.61 -2.04 25.09
CA ALA A 197 -0.65 -3.13 24.87
C ALA A 197 0.18 -3.47 26.12
N ASP A 198 0.21 -2.57 27.11
CA ASP A 198 0.81 -2.72 28.43
C ASP A 198 -0.16 -3.29 29.49
N GLN A 199 -1.45 -3.41 29.15
CA GLN A 199 -2.49 -3.90 30.05
C GLN A 199 -2.66 -5.42 29.91
N THR A 200 -2.73 -6.12 31.05
CA THR A 200 -3.18 -7.51 31.09
C THR A 200 -4.70 -7.54 31.00
N GLN A 201 -5.26 -8.35 30.10
CA GLN A 201 -6.71 -8.54 30.06
C GLN A 201 -7.12 -9.43 31.24
N ILE A 202 -7.68 -8.83 32.29
CA ILE A 202 -8.10 -9.53 33.50
C ILE A 202 -9.53 -10.09 33.35
N ASP A 203 -10.39 -9.45 32.54
CA ASP A 203 -11.78 -9.87 32.34
C ASP A 203 -12.20 -9.75 30.86
N PRO A 204 -12.62 -10.85 30.20
CA PRO A 204 -13.11 -10.82 28.82
C PRO A 204 -14.47 -10.10 28.65
N ILE A 205 -15.15 -9.73 29.73
CA ILE A 205 -16.46 -9.06 29.72
C ILE A 205 -16.34 -7.52 29.79
N ALA A 206 -15.21 -7.00 30.27
CA ALA A 206 -15.00 -5.55 30.38
C ALA A 206 -14.94 -4.87 29.00
N GLU A 207 -15.61 -3.73 28.85
CA GLU A 207 -15.58 -2.94 27.61
C GLU A 207 -14.13 -2.53 27.29
N ASP A 208 -13.66 -2.91 26.11
CA ASP A 208 -12.32 -2.61 25.61
C ASP A 208 -12.22 -1.14 25.19
N MET A 209 -12.09 -0.25 26.17
CA MET A 209 -11.91 1.19 25.97
C MET A 209 -10.70 1.48 25.08
N SER A 210 -9.62 0.71 25.26
CA SER A 210 -8.41 0.76 24.44
C SER A 210 -8.67 0.33 22.99
N GLY A 211 -9.68 -0.51 22.76
CA GLY A 211 -10.23 -0.84 21.44
C GLY A 211 -10.78 0.39 20.71
N ILE A 212 -11.50 1.26 21.41
CA ILE A 212 -12.01 2.53 20.83
C ILE A 212 -10.82 3.43 20.46
N SER A 213 -9.85 3.59 21.35
CA SER A 213 -8.62 4.38 21.10
C SER A 213 -7.88 3.90 19.84
N ARG A 214 -7.61 2.59 19.74
CA ARG A 214 -7.02 1.97 18.55
C ARG A 214 -7.82 2.27 17.28
N SER A 215 -9.14 2.08 17.36
CA SER A 215 -10.04 2.32 16.23
C SER A 215 -10.03 3.77 15.75
N ARG A 216 -9.85 4.73 16.66
CA ARG A 216 -9.80 6.17 16.35
C ARG A 216 -8.49 6.54 15.67
N ILE A 217 -7.36 5.98 16.11
CA ILE A 217 -6.05 6.16 15.45
C ILE A 217 -6.10 5.55 14.04
N SER A 218 -6.57 4.31 13.91
CA SER A 218 -6.72 3.65 12.61
C SER A 218 -7.62 4.44 11.68
N PHE A 219 -8.73 5.00 12.17
CA PHE A 219 -9.61 5.84 11.35
C PHE A 219 -8.91 7.08 10.79
N CYS A 220 -8.08 7.75 11.60
CA CYS A 220 -7.32 8.92 11.14
C CYS A 220 -6.33 8.53 10.03
N VAL A 221 -5.53 7.49 10.27
CA VAL A 221 -4.53 7.01 9.29
C VAL A 221 -5.20 6.54 8.00
N TYR A 222 -6.29 5.77 8.09
CA TYR A 222 -7.02 5.31 6.91
C TYR A 222 -7.62 6.48 6.12
N THR A 223 -8.17 7.48 6.80
CA THR A 223 -8.74 8.66 6.12
C THR A 223 -7.65 9.45 5.40
N ILE A 224 -6.51 9.70 6.04
CA ILE A 224 -5.38 10.39 5.42
C ILE A 224 -4.92 9.61 4.18
N LEU A 225 -4.78 8.28 4.30
CA LEU A 225 -4.41 7.42 3.19
C LEU A 225 -5.43 7.49 2.04
N GLY A 226 -6.71 7.35 2.34
CA GLY A 226 -7.78 7.38 1.35
C GLY A 226 -7.80 8.70 0.57
N VAL A 227 -7.64 9.84 1.26
CA VAL A 227 -7.58 11.15 0.61
C VAL A 227 -6.32 11.30 -0.25
N VAL A 228 -5.13 10.97 0.28
CA VAL A 228 -3.86 11.07 -0.47
C VAL A 228 -3.86 10.18 -1.70
N LYS A 229 -4.44 8.98 -1.59
CA LYS A 229 -4.54 8.00 -2.68
C LYS A 229 -5.53 8.42 -3.76
N ARG A 230 -6.67 9.04 -3.40
CA ARG A 230 -7.81 9.25 -4.32
C ARG A 230 -7.97 10.68 -4.83
N ALA A 231 -7.51 11.70 -4.09
CA ALA A 231 -7.63 13.09 -4.53
C ALA A 231 -6.68 13.34 -5.71
N ARG A 232 -7.25 13.78 -6.83
CA ARG A 232 -6.54 14.00 -8.10
C ARG A 232 -7.12 15.20 -8.84
N TRP A 233 -6.27 15.87 -9.62
CA TRP A 233 -6.70 16.82 -10.66
C TRP A 233 -7.21 16.07 -11.91
N PRO A 234 -7.92 16.75 -12.83
CA PRO A 234 -8.36 16.17 -14.09
C PRO A 234 -7.19 15.65 -14.95
N ALA A 235 -7.38 14.52 -15.63
CA ALA A 235 -6.36 13.93 -16.50
C ALA A 235 -6.09 14.79 -17.76
N GLU A 236 -7.13 15.48 -18.26
CA GLU A 236 -7.02 16.36 -19.42
C GLU A 236 -6.40 17.71 -19.02
N PRO A 237 -5.28 18.15 -19.64
CA PRO A 237 -4.59 19.38 -19.27
C PRO A 237 -5.46 20.64 -19.40
N GLU A 238 -6.34 20.68 -20.40
CA GLU A 238 -7.26 21.81 -20.62
C GLU A 238 -8.29 21.92 -19.48
N GLU A 239 -8.86 20.79 -19.04
CA GLU A 239 -9.79 20.76 -17.90
C GLU A 239 -9.08 21.11 -16.60
N ALA A 240 -7.85 20.63 -16.41
CA ALA A 240 -7.05 20.97 -15.25
C ALA A 240 -6.68 22.46 -15.21
N ALA A 241 -6.36 23.07 -16.35
CA ALA A 241 -6.10 24.51 -16.45
C ALA A 241 -7.37 25.32 -16.18
N ALA A 242 -8.50 24.95 -16.80
CA ALA A 242 -9.79 25.61 -16.61
C ALA A 242 -10.29 25.53 -15.15
N GLY A 243 -10.07 24.39 -14.50
CA GLY A 243 -10.42 24.14 -13.10
C GLY A 243 -9.44 24.75 -12.08
N GLY A 244 -8.38 25.43 -12.53
CA GLY A 244 -7.40 26.08 -11.66
C GLY A 244 -6.44 25.14 -10.95
N PHE A 245 -6.17 23.96 -11.51
CA PHE A 245 -5.21 22.99 -10.96
C PHE A 245 -3.76 23.23 -11.41
N VAL A 246 -3.55 23.99 -12.49
CA VAL A 246 -2.21 24.30 -13.01
C VAL A 246 -1.71 25.60 -12.38
N VAL A 247 -0.58 25.53 -11.67
CA VAL A 247 0.04 26.69 -10.99
C VAL A 247 1.18 27.32 -11.80
N GLY A 248 1.75 26.58 -12.75
CA GLY A 248 2.88 27.04 -13.54
C GLY A 248 3.35 25.99 -14.53
N HIS A 249 4.53 26.22 -15.11
CA HIS A 249 5.18 25.27 -16.00
C HIS A 249 6.64 25.10 -15.58
N THR A 250 7.18 23.90 -15.73
CA THR A 250 8.60 23.61 -15.53
C THR A 250 9.45 24.32 -16.60
N PRO A 251 10.78 24.40 -16.44
CA PRO A 251 11.68 24.91 -17.48
C PRO A 251 11.57 24.14 -18.81
N THR A 252 11.13 22.88 -18.75
CA THR A 252 10.88 22.00 -19.91
C THR A 252 9.50 22.21 -20.56
N GLY A 253 8.68 23.11 -20.02
CA GLY A 253 7.34 23.42 -20.51
C GLY A 253 6.25 22.47 -20.04
N ALA A 254 6.53 21.55 -19.11
CA ALA A 254 5.51 20.65 -18.56
C ALA A 254 4.65 21.37 -17.51
N PRO A 255 3.33 21.16 -17.47
CA PRO A 255 2.46 21.79 -16.47
C PRO A 255 2.77 21.29 -15.07
N VAL A 256 2.80 22.23 -14.12
CA VAL A 256 2.93 21.97 -12.69
C VAL A 256 1.53 22.00 -12.07
N TYR A 257 1.14 20.88 -11.46
CA TYR A 257 -0.17 20.76 -10.83
C TYR A 257 -0.09 20.97 -9.32
N ARG A 258 -1.22 21.38 -8.74
CA ARG A 258 -1.45 21.41 -7.29
C ARG A 258 -2.57 20.46 -6.92
N ASN A 259 -2.43 19.78 -5.78
CA ASN A 259 -3.48 18.90 -5.27
C ASN A 259 -4.40 19.64 -4.29
N PRO A 260 -5.74 19.51 -4.40
CA PRO A 260 -6.66 20.10 -3.43
C PRO A 260 -6.47 19.59 -1.99
N CYS A 261 -5.88 18.42 -1.79
CA CYS A 261 -5.63 17.87 -0.44
C CYS A 261 -4.31 18.33 0.19
N THR A 262 -3.44 19.04 -0.55
CA THR A 262 -2.08 19.38 -0.09
C THR A 262 -2.09 20.05 1.28
N SER A 263 -2.86 21.13 1.44
CA SER A 263 -2.88 21.93 2.69
C SER A 263 -3.21 21.09 3.92
N GLN A 264 -4.24 20.25 3.83
CA GLN A 264 -4.72 19.42 4.91
C GLN A 264 -3.72 18.30 5.20
N VAL A 265 -3.20 17.63 4.17
CA VAL A 265 -2.26 16.51 4.34
C VAL A 265 -0.93 16.99 4.93
N LEU A 266 -0.40 18.12 4.44
CA LEU A 266 0.84 18.70 4.98
C LEU A 266 0.70 19.12 6.44
N ALA A 267 -0.47 19.63 6.85
CA ALA A 267 -0.74 19.95 8.27
C ALA A 267 -0.73 18.71 9.17
N LEU A 268 -1.11 17.53 8.66
CA LEU A 268 -1.14 16.27 9.41
C LEU A 268 0.19 15.49 9.36
N MET A 269 1.08 15.86 8.43
CA MET A 269 2.36 15.19 8.16
C MET A 269 3.30 15.10 9.37
N PRO A 270 3.49 16.16 10.21
CA PRO A 270 4.40 16.07 11.35
C PRO A 270 4.00 14.98 12.34
N ASN A 271 2.70 14.83 12.60
CA ASN A 271 2.16 13.81 13.50
C ASN A 271 2.22 12.40 12.88
N LEU A 272 2.09 12.28 11.55
CA LEU A 272 2.32 11.03 10.85
C LEU A 272 3.79 10.58 10.99
N LEU A 273 4.74 11.49 10.76
CA LEU A 273 6.17 11.21 10.93
C LEU A 273 6.52 10.90 12.39
N ALA A 274 5.85 11.53 13.35
CA ALA A 274 5.99 11.19 14.76
C ALA A 274 5.48 9.77 15.05
N LEU A 275 4.30 9.40 14.55
CA LEU A 275 3.76 8.06 14.71
C LEU A 275 4.70 7.00 14.10
N ILE A 276 5.23 7.22 12.90
CA ILE A 276 6.18 6.30 12.26
C ILE A 276 7.42 6.10 13.13
N ARG A 277 8.00 7.21 13.62
CA ARG A 277 9.16 7.16 14.52
C ARG A 277 8.84 6.38 15.80
N THR A 278 7.69 6.67 16.41
CA THR A 278 7.21 5.98 17.61
C THR A 278 7.06 4.49 17.35
N HIS A 279 6.48 4.10 16.22
CA HIS A 279 6.31 2.70 15.84
C HIS A 279 7.64 1.97 15.66
N ASN A 280 8.63 2.61 15.02
CA ASN A 280 9.98 2.06 14.92
C ASN A 280 10.64 1.90 16.29
N ASN A 281 10.41 2.86 17.20
CA ASN A 281 10.93 2.81 18.56
C ASN A 281 10.27 1.71 19.40
N LEU A 282 9.07 1.22 19.06
CA LEU A 282 8.43 0.12 19.78
C LEU A 282 9.27 -1.17 19.75
N PHE A 283 10.10 -1.35 18.72
CA PHE A 283 10.99 -2.50 18.60
C PHE A 283 12.25 -2.41 19.47
N LEU A 284 12.51 -1.28 20.13
CA LEU A 284 13.61 -1.18 21.10
C LEU A 284 13.36 -2.13 22.28
N PRO A 285 14.40 -2.81 22.81
CA PRO A 285 14.23 -3.78 23.90
C PRO A 285 13.50 -3.24 25.13
N GLU A 286 13.71 -1.96 25.47
CA GLU A 286 13.02 -1.28 26.56
C GLU A 286 11.52 -1.12 26.34
N ASN A 287 11.07 -0.93 25.09
CA ASN A 287 9.65 -0.84 24.73
C ASN A 287 9.00 -2.21 24.60
N MET A 288 9.74 -3.18 24.06
CA MET A 288 9.32 -4.58 24.02
C MET A 288 9.03 -5.12 25.43
N ALA A 289 9.84 -4.73 26.42
CA ALA A 289 9.66 -5.11 27.82
C ALA A 289 8.43 -4.45 28.51
N ARG A 290 7.83 -3.41 27.91
CA ARG A 290 6.62 -2.76 28.42
C ARG A 290 5.33 -3.51 28.05
N LEU A 291 5.40 -4.45 27.11
CA LEU A 291 4.24 -5.25 26.71
C LEU A 291 3.74 -6.12 27.87
N SER A 292 2.43 -6.24 27.99
CA SER A 292 1.84 -7.14 28.96
C SER A 292 2.10 -8.61 28.60
N GLY A 293 1.97 -9.51 29.58
CA GLY A 293 2.10 -10.95 29.36
C GLY A 293 1.18 -11.49 28.25
N THR A 294 0.03 -10.83 28.02
CA THR A 294 -0.93 -11.17 26.95
C THR A 294 -0.44 -10.77 25.56
N PHE A 295 0.35 -9.71 25.46
CA PHE A 295 0.75 -9.07 24.20
C PHE A 295 2.24 -9.18 23.88
N THR A 296 2.99 -10.03 24.59
CA THR A 296 4.43 -10.27 24.33
C THR A 296 4.76 -10.60 22.87
N ARG A 297 3.81 -11.24 22.16
CA ARG A 297 3.93 -11.65 20.75
C ARG A 297 3.23 -10.70 19.78
N ALA A 298 2.83 -9.50 20.21
CA ALA A 298 2.03 -8.56 19.40
C ALA A 298 2.75 -8.06 18.13
N TYR A 299 4.08 -8.16 18.09
CA TYR A 299 4.90 -7.76 16.95
C TYR A 299 5.42 -8.91 16.10
N GLU A 300 5.09 -10.15 16.44
CA GLU A 300 5.43 -11.30 15.60
C GLU A 300 4.59 -11.33 14.32
N VAL A 301 5.10 -12.03 13.31
CA VAL A 301 4.36 -12.34 12.07
C VAL A 301 3.09 -13.11 12.43
N MET A 302 1.95 -12.72 11.86
CA MET A 302 0.69 -13.42 12.10
C MET A 302 0.72 -14.82 11.47
N ASP A 303 0.02 -15.79 12.05
CA ASP A 303 0.09 -17.18 11.58
C ASP A 303 -0.37 -17.34 10.12
N VAL A 304 -1.35 -16.54 9.68
CA VAL A 304 -1.79 -16.48 8.27
C VAL A 304 -0.66 -16.03 7.35
N GLU A 305 0.11 -15.02 7.75
CA GLU A 305 1.26 -14.50 7.00
C GLU A 305 2.43 -15.50 7.04
N LYS A 306 2.66 -16.17 8.17
CA LYS A 306 3.67 -17.24 8.28
C LYS A 306 3.41 -18.35 7.27
N ASN A 307 2.16 -18.84 7.21
CA ASN A 307 1.77 -19.87 6.25
C ASN A 307 1.97 -19.40 4.81
N LEU A 308 1.66 -18.14 4.50
CA LEU A 308 1.86 -17.57 3.17
C LEU A 308 3.35 -17.51 2.79
N VAL A 309 4.19 -17.04 3.71
CA VAL A 309 5.65 -16.94 3.50
C VAL A 309 6.29 -18.33 3.35
N LEU A 310 5.79 -19.33 4.07
CA LEU A 310 6.27 -20.71 4.00
C LEU A 310 5.65 -21.52 2.84
N GLY A 311 4.71 -20.95 2.09
CA GLY A 311 4.00 -21.67 1.01
C GLY A 311 3.07 -22.78 1.51
N LEU A 312 2.66 -22.71 2.78
CA LEU A 312 1.76 -23.69 3.39
C LEU A 312 0.30 -23.39 3.03
N PRO A 313 -0.54 -24.42 2.81
CA PRO A 313 -1.96 -24.23 2.60
C PRO A 313 -2.60 -23.49 3.77
N GLN A 314 -3.45 -22.51 3.47
CA GLN A 314 -4.23 -21.84 4.51
C GLN A 314 -5.29 -22.81 5.06
N PRO A 315 -5.54 -22.81 6.39
CA PRO A 315 -6.57 -23.66 6.96
C PRO A 315 -7.94 -23.32 6.35
N VAL A 316 -8.64 -24.33 5.87
CA VAL A 316 -10.02 -24.18 5.38
C VAL A 316 -10.91 -23.87 6.58
N LEU A 317 -11.32 -22.62 6.71
CA LEU A 317 -12.22 -22.16 7.77
C LEU A 317 -13.66 -22.22 7.27
N ASP A 318 -14.58 -22.67 8.13
CA ASP A 318 -16.00 -22.49 7.89
C ASP A 318 -16.33 -20.99 7.99
N ILE A 319 -16.63 -20.37 6.85
CA ILE A 319 -16.81 -18.92 6.72
C ILE A 319 -18.14 -18.48 7.37
N TYR A 320 -19.09 -19.40 7.56
CA TYR A 320 -20.38 -19.09 8.18
C TYR A 320 -20.24 -18.79 9.68
N ASP A 321 -19.46 -19.59 10.40
CA ASP A 321 -19.40 -19.53 11.87
C ASP A 321 -18.08 -18.98 12.44
N SER A 322 -17.04 -18.81 11.61
CA SER A 322 -15.75 -18.36 12.11
C SER A 322 -15.72 -16.85 12.44
N PRO A 323 -15.29 -16.46 13.65
CA PRO A 323 -15.09 -15.05 14.00
C PRO A 323 -13.93 -14.46 13.19
N VAL A 324 -13.99 -13.15 12.95
CA VAL A 324 -12.98 -12.42 12.16
C VAL A 324 -11.57 -12.51 12.76
N TYR A 325 -11.48 -12.46 14.09
CA TYR A 325 -10.25 -12.69 14.85
C TYR A 325 -10.56 -13.76 15.89
N LYS A 326 -9.69 -14.75 16.00
CA LYS A 326 -9.84 -15.86 16.96
C LYS A 326 -9.43 -15.44 18.37
N THR A 327 -8.48 -14.51 18.48
CA THR A 327 -7.93 -14.08 19.77
C THR A 327 -7.73 -12.56 19.86
N THR A 328 -7.68 -12.02 21.08
CA THR A 328 -7.32 -10.61 21.31
C THR A 328 -5.91 -10.31 20.81
N LEU A 329 -4.96 -11.25 20.96
CA LEU A 329 -3.60 -11.11 20.46
C LEU A 329 -3.59 -10.92 18.94
N GLU A 330 -4.30 -11.77 18.20
CA GLU A 330 -4.40 -11.67 16.73
C GLU A 330 -5.00 -10.32 16.29
N ARG A 331 -5.99 -9.81 17.03
CA ARG A 331 -6.54 -8.46 16.79
C ARG A 331 -5.49 -7.38 17.01
N MET A 332 -4.66 -7.50 18.05
CA MET A 332 -3.58 -6.55 18.34
C MET A 332 -2.48 -6.61 17.28
N GLN A 333 -2.06 -7.81 16.87
CA GLN A 333 -1.11 -8.02 15.77
C GLN A 333 -1.63 -7.38 14.47
N GLY A 334 -2.90 -7.63 14.13
CA GLY A 334 -3.55 -7.02 12.98
C GLY A 334 -3.59 -5.49 13.05
N PHE A 335 -3.83 -4.92 14.23
CA PHE A 335 -3.80 -3.47 14.45
C PHE A 335 -2.40 -2.88 14.20
N PHE A 336 -1.36 -3.38 14.86
CA PHE A 336 0.01 -2.88 14.65
C PHE A 336 0.45 -3.08 13.20
N CYS A 337 0.14 -4.24 12.61
CA CYS A 337 0.49 -4.56 11.24
C CYS A 337 -0.12 -3.56 10.26
N THR A 338 -1.44 -3.42 10.31
CA THR A 338 -2.18 -2.57 9.38
C THR A 338 -1.87 -1.09 9.61
N LEU A 339 -1.63 -0.67 10.86
CA LEU A 339 -1.27 0.71 11.17
C LEU A 339 0.10 1.07 10.59
N TYR A 340 1.11 0.22 10.80
CA TYR A 340 2.47 0.41 10.29
C TYR A 340 2.47 0.51 8.76
N ASP A 341 1.86 -0.47 8.09
CA ASP A 341 1.85 -0.54 6.62
C ASP A 341 1.16 0.69 6.03
N ASN A 342 0.02 1.10 6.59
CA ASN A 342 -0.72 2.26 6.08
C ASN A 342 0.03 3.58 6.28
N CYS A 343 0.87 3.72 7.30
CA CYS A 343 1.72 4.90 7.44
C CYS A 343 2.71 5.02 6.27
N PHE A 344 3.33 3.90 5.86
CA PHE A 344 4.22 3.87 4.70
C PHE A 344 3.48 4.00 3.37
N HIS A 345 2.23 3.49 3.26
CA HIS A 345 1.38 3.78 2.10
C HIS A 345 1.07 5.28 1.98
N ILE A 346 0.84 6.00 3.07
CA ILE A 346 0.62 7.45 3.00
C ILE A 346 1.87 8.14 2.45
N LEU A 347 3.05 7.85 3.01
CA LEU A 347 4.30 8.45 2.54
C LEU A 347 4.63 8.06 1.08
N GLY A 348 4.38 6.80 0.69
CA GLY A 348 4.59 6.32 -0.68
C GLY A 348 3.68 7.01 -1.69
N ASN A 349 2.45 7.35 -1.30
CA ASN A 349 1.51 8.08 -2.17
C ASN A 349 1.68 9.61 -2.09
N ALA A 350 2.37 10.16 -1.07
CA ALA A 350 2.51 11.60 -0.88
C ALA A 350 3.27 12.27 -2.03
N GLY A 351 4.39 11.69 -2.48
CA GLY A 351 5.17 12.19 -3.61
C GLY A 351 4.36 12.34 -4.91
N PRO A 352 3.78 11.26 -5.47
CA PRO A 352 3.00 11.36 -6.71
C PRO A 352 1.69 12.16 -6.55
N SER A 353 1.12 12.21 -5.34
CA SER A 353 -0.14 12.92 -5.09
C SER A 353 0.05 14.44 -4.94
N LEU A 354 1.05 14.88 -4.18
CA LEU A 354 1.27 16.29 -3.84
C LEU A 354 2.33 16.96 -4.73
N GLN A 355 3.11 16.17 -5.48
CA GLN A 355 4.16 16.65 -6.38
C GLN A 355 5.13 17.62 -5.70
N GLN A 356 5.33 18.81 -6.28
CA GLN A 356 6.31 19.79 -5.82
C GLN A 356 6.08 20.19 -4.36
N ASP A 357 4.83 20.35 -3.94
CA ASP A 357 4.49 20.74 -2.56
C ASP A 357 5.05 19.78 -1.50
N PHE A 358 5.21 18.49 -1.85
CA PHE A 358 5.85 17.52 -0.97
C PHE A 358 7.37 17.61 -1.03
N TYR A 359 7.96 17.68 -2.23
CA TYR A 359 9.42 17.69 -2.39
C TYR A 359 10.08 19.00 -1.93
N THR A 360 9.33 20.10 -1.84
CA THR A 360 9.80 21.39 -1.31
C THR A 360 9.67 21.53 0.21
N ILE A 361 9.27 20.47 0.94
CA ILE A 361 9.24 20.51 2.40
C ILE A 361 10.66 20.73 2.95
N ASP A 362 10.81 21.76 3.78
CA ASP A 362 12.09 22.08 4.40
C ASP A 362 12.65 20.90 5.21
N GLY A 363 13.89 20.50 4.88
CA GLY A 363 14.56 19.40 5.54
C GLY A 363 13.84 18.04 5.37
N LEU A 364 13.13 17.83 4.26
CA LEU A 364 12.38 16.57 4.02
C LEU A 364 13.25 15.32 4.20
N ALA A 365 14.47 15.32 3.66
CA ALA A 365 15.40 14.20 3.79
C ALA A 365 15.67 13.88 5.28
N GLU A 366 16.05 14.90 6.06
CA GLU A 366 16.30 14.75 7.49
C GLU A 366 15.06 14.27 8.25
N LYS A 367 13.89 14.83 7.94
CA LYS A 367 12.60 14.41 8.54
C LYS A 367 12.30 12.94 8.24
N ILE A 368 12.55 12.46 7.02
CA ILE A 368 12.36 11.06 6.65
C ILE A 368 13.37 10.17 7.37
N VAL A 369 14.66 10.54 7.41
CA VAL A 369 15.71 9.77 8.12
C VAL A 369 15.35 9.64 9.61
N ASN A 370 15.04 10.76 10.25
CA ASN A 370 14.76 10.83 11.69
C ASN A 370 13.43 10.17 12.10
N SER A 371 12.59 9.76 11.14
CA SER A 371 11.32 9.08 11.38
C SER A 371 11.29 7.68 10.81
N ALA A 372 11.29 7.55 9.48
CA ALA A 372 11.14 6.27 8.78
C ALA A 372 12.36 5.35 8.96
N LEU A 373 13.57 5.91 9.05
CA LEU A 373 14.81 5.14 9.24
C LEU A 373 15.32 5.16 10.69
N ALA A 374 14.56 5.75 11.61
CA ALA A 374 14.91 5.76 13.03
C ALA A 374 14.94 4.34 13.59
N ASN A 375 16.03 3.98 14.30
CA ASN A 375 16.19 2.68 14.98
C ASN A 375 15.92 1.46 14.07
N ILE A 376 16.21 1.57 12.78
CA ILE A 376 16.00 0.50 11.77
C ILE A 376 16.70 -0.82 12.14
N ASP A 377 17.77 -0.77 12.94
CA ASP A 377 18.48 -1.91 13.53
C ASP A 377 17.57 -2.88 14.27
N ASN A 378 16.58 -2.36 14.99
CA ASN A 378 15.66 -3.15 15.80
C ASN A 378 14.40 -3.55 15.02
N VAL A 379 14.12 -2.90 13.89
CA VAL A 379 12.93 -3.20 13.08
C VAL A 379 13.11 -4.58 12.43
N PRO A 380 12.16 -5.52 12.57
CA PRO A 380 12.29 -6.87 12.03
C PRO A 380 12.13 -6.92 10.49
N ASP A 381 12.66 -7.96 9.86
CA ASP A 381 12.72 -8.07 8.39
C ASP A 381 11.34 -7.97 7.71
N HIS A 382 10.31 -8.59 8.29
CA HIS A 382 8.94 -8.51 7.77
C HIS A 382 8.36 -7.08 7.77
N ARG A 383 8.88 -6.18 8.61
CA ARG A 383 8.50 -4.75 8.68
C ARG A 383 9.37 -3.84 7.83
N LEU A 384 10.50 -4.33 7.32
CA LEU A 384 11.28 -3.59 6.33
C LEU A 384 10.62 -3.60 4.95
N ARG A 385 9.81 -4.62 4.66
CA ARG A 385 9.17 -4.79 3.35
C ARG A 385 8.25 -3.62 2.96
N PRO A 386 7.31 -3.16 3.80
CA PRO A 386 6.49 -1.99 3.50
C PRO A 386 7.34 -0.72 3.31
N LEU A 387 8.35 -0.51 4.15
CA LEU A 387 9.26 0.62 4.03
C LEU A 387 9.96 0.63 2.67
N LEU A 388 10.55 -0.48 2.25
CA LEU A 388 11.31 -0.58 1.01
C LEU A 388 10.39 -0.58 -0.24
N ARG A 389 9.40 -1.47 -0.26
CA ARG A 389 8.54 -1.73 -1.44
C ARG A 389 7.50 -0.63 -1.67
N VAL A 390 6.85 -0.18 -0.59
CA VAL A 390 5.69 0.73 -0.70
C VAL A 390 6.13 2.18 -0.63
N PHE A 391 7.07 2.51 0.26
CA PHE A 391 7.50 3.89 0.44
C PHE A 391 8.74 4.25 -0.39
N ILE A 392 9.91 3.68 -0.09
CA ILE A 392 11.18 4.12 -0.70
C ILE A 392 11.19 3.91 -2.21
N LYS A 393 10.72 2.76 -2.69
CA LYS A 393 10.61 2.50 -4.14
C LYS A 393 9.71 3.53 -4.83
N GLN A 394 8.54 3.85 -4.26
CA GLN A 394 7.64 4.85 -4.85
C GLN A 394 8.22 6.26 -4.80
N LEU A 395 8.92 6.60 -3.71
CA LEU A 395 9.65 7.86 -3.59
C LEU A 395 10.71 7.97 -4.70
N VAL A 396 11.48 6.92 -4.96
CA VAL A 396 12.50 6.89 -6.01
C VAL A 396 11.88 7.07 -7.40
N VAL A 397 10.80 6.33 -7.72
CA VAL A 397 10.15 6.38 -9.04
C VAL A 397 9.47 7.73 -9.28
N SER A 398 8.92 8.35 -8.25
CA SER A 398 8.10 9.56 -8.38
C SER A 398 8.88 10.86 -8.18
N CYS A 399 10.17 10.80 -7.80
CA CYS A 399 10.97 11.97 -7.48
C CYS A 399 11.42 12.70 -8.76
N PRO A 400 11.19 14.02 -8.87
CA PRO A 400 11.75 14.83 -9.95
C PRO A 400 13.29 14.92 -9.89
N PRO A 401 13.98 15.01 -11.05
CA PRO A 401 15.45 15.07 -11.10
C PRO A 401 16.09 16.20 -10.28
N GLU A 402 15.37 17.31 -10.09
CA GLU A 402 15.85 18.48 -9.34
C GLU A 402 16.15 18.14 -7.86
N TYR A 403 15.50 17.11 -7.32
CA TYR A 403 15.63 16.72 -5.92
C TYR A 403 16.50 15.47 -5.70
N TYR A 404 17.16 14.95 -6.74
CA TYR A 404 17.99 13.75 -6.60
C TYR A 404 19.15 13.95 -5.62
N GLU A 405 19.88 15.06 -5.74
CA GLU A 405 21.01 15.38 -4.86
C GLU A 405 20.56 15.77 -3.45
N THR A 406 19.48 16.55 -3.33
CA THR A 406 19.04 17.10 -2.03
C THR A 406 18.20 16.13 -1.20
N LEU A 407 17.53 15.17 -1.84
CA LEU A 407 16.62 14.23 -1.18
C LEU A 407 17.06 12.78 -1.34
N LEU A 408 17.21 12.27 -2.57
CA LEU A 408 17.41 10.84 -2.78
C LEU A 408 18.82 10.38 -2.40
N CYS A 409 19.87 11.11 -2.76
CA CYS A 409 21.25 10.78 -2.40
C CYS A 409 21.44 10.65 -0.87
N PRO A 410 21.05 11.64 -0.04
CA PRO A 410 21.22 11.54 1.42
C PRO A 410 20.34 10.47 2.07
N LEU A 411 19.27 10.01 1.40
CA LEU A 411 18.43 8.91 1.89
C LEU A 411 18.95 7.53 1.47
N LEU A 412 19.27 7.35 0.20
CA LEU A 412 19.65 6.08 -0.38
C LEU A 412 21.06 5.66 0.03
N ALA A 413 21.98 6.60 0.20
CA ALA A 413 23.35 6.31 0.63
C ALA A 413 23.39 5.54 1.96
N PRO A 414 22.91 6.09 3.09
CA PRO A 414 22.92 5.37 4.36
C PRO A 414 22.02 4.13 4.33
N LEU A 415 20.90 4.17 3.61
CA LEU A 415 20.00 3.02 3.50
C LEU A 415 20.69 1.82 2.83
N PHE A 416 21.34 2.01 1.68
CA PHE A 416 22.02 0.92 0.99
C PHE A 416 23.24 0.41 1.77
N SER A 417 24.00 1.31 2.41
CA SER A 417 25.13 0.88 3.26
C SER A 417 24.64 0.04 4.45
N TYR A 418 23.55 0.46 5.08
CA TYR A 418 22.92 -0.29 6.15
C TYR A 418 22.39 -1.65 5.68
N MET A 419 21.63 -1.68 4.58
CA MET A 419 21.06 -2.92 4.05
C MET A 419 22.15 -3.91 3.61
N LEU A 420 23.27 -3.42 3.06
CA LEU A 420 24.43 -4.24 2.75
C LEU A 420 24.97 -4.95 4.00
N GLN A 421 25.20 -4.20 5.09
CA GLN A 421 25.72 -4.76 6.34
C GLN A 421 24.74 -5.77 6.94
N ARG A 422 23.46 -5.40 7.07
CA ARG A 422 22.40 -6.26 7.63
C ARG A 422 22.24 -7.55 6.83
N LEU A 423 22.15 -7.46 5.50
CA LEU A 423 21.96 -8.64 4.65
C LEU A 423 23.19 -9.56 4.67
N ASN A 424 24.41 -9.01 4.63
CA ASN A 424 25.62 -9.83 4.76
C ASN A 424 25.64 -10.61 6.08
N GLN A 425 25.31 -9.96 7.21
CA GLN A 425 25.26 -10.61 8.51
C GLN A 425 24.20 -11.71 8.57
N ARG A 426 22.98 -11.43 8.09
CA ARG A 426 21.87 -12.40 8.08
C ARG A 426 22.17 -13.60 7.19
N TRP A 427 22.69 -13.37 5.97
CA TRP A 427 23.08 -14.45 5.06
C TRP A 427 24.27 -15.25 5.58
N GLN A 428 25.21 -14.63 6.30
CA GLN A 428 26.29 -15.35 6.96
C GLN A 428 25.76 -16.34 8.02
N VAL A 429 24.80 -15.91 8.85
CA VAL A 429 24.15 -16.77 9.84
C VAL A 429 23.42 -17.94 9.17
N ILE A 430 22.65 -17.68 8.11
CA ILE A 430 21.94 -18.72 7.34
C ILE A 430 22.93 -19.74 6.75
N ASN A 431 24.03 -19.26 6.15
CA ASN A 431 25.05 -20.13 5.54
C ASN A 431 25.78 -21.00 6.59
N GLN A 432 26.03 -20.46 7.79
CA GLN A 432 26.66 -21.21 8.89
C GLN A 432 25.74 -22.31 9.43
N LYS A 433 24.46 -21.99 9.67
CA LYS A 433 23.45 -22.97 10.14
C LYS A 433 23.27 -24.13 9.17
N GLY A 434 23.18 -23.84 7.87
CA GLY A 434 23.09 -24.87 6.83
C GLY A 434 24.31 -25.79 6.70
N THR A 435 25.41 -25.51 7.41
CA THR A 435 26.62 -26.35 7.44
C THR A 435 26.71 -27.23 8.70
N LEU A 436 25.99 -26.85 9.77
CA LEU A 436 26.06 -27.50 11.10
C LEU A 436 24.94 -28.55 11.34
N CYS A 437 23.90 -28.57 10.53
CA CYS A 437 22.71 -29.41 10.71
C CYS A 437 22.91 -30.87 10.22
N GLY A 438 23.96 -31.55 10.73
CA GLY A 438 24.35 -32.90 10.34
C GLY A 438 24.62 -33.87 11.50
N SER A 439 24.15 -33.58 12.71
CA SER A 439 24.24 -34.50 13.85
C SER A 439 22.87 -34.68 14.49
N ASP A 440 22.36 -35.92 14.37
CA ASP A 440 21.11 -36.43 14.93
C ASP A 440 21.03 -36.22 16.45
N ASP A 441 19.88 -35.78 16.95
CA ASP A 441 19.19 -36.23 18.18
C ASP A 441 18.25 -35.13 18.75
N ASP A 442 16.98 -35.06 18.31
CA ASP A 442 15.75 -34.78 19.12
C ASP A 442 14.52 -34.40 18.24
N GLU A 443 13.86 -35.39 17.62
CA GLU A 443 12.85 -35.25 16.55
C GLU A 443 11.62 -34.33 16.81
N VAL A 444 11.23 -34.05 18.06
CA VAL A 444 9.97 -33.30 18.36
C VAL A 444 10.22 -31.82 18.73
N CYS A 445 11.41 -31.49 19.25
CA CYS A 445 11.80 -30.09 19.47
C CYS A 445 12.30 -29.45 18.17
N GLU A 446 12.81 -30.28 17.26
CA GLU A 446 13.29 -29.89 15.94
C GLU A 446 12.19 -29.26 15.07
N GLU A 447 10.98 -29.82 14.94
CA GLU A 447 9.99 -29.33 13.95
C GLU A 447 9.62 -27.84 14.13
N LYS A 448 9.37 -27.40 15.37
CA LYS A 448 9.03 -25.99 15.64
C LYS A 448 10.23 -25.06 15.43
N GLN A 449 11.42 -25.53 15.79
CA GLN A 449 12.65 -24.78 15.60
C GLN A 449 13.00 -24.67 14.12
N VAL A 450 12.90 -25.76 13.36
CA VAL A 450 13.08 -25.83 11.91
C VAL A 450 12.08 -24.91 11.20
N THR A 451 10.81 -24.93 11.57
CA THR A 451 9.79 -24.05 10.97
C THR A 451 10.11 -22.57 11.22
N GLN A 452 10.58 -22.23 12.42
CA GLN A 452 10.99 -20.87 12.77
C GLN A 452 12.24 -20.43 12.00
N GLU A 453 13.24 -21.31 11.86
CA GLU A 453 14.45 -21.03 11.08
C GLU A 453 14.15 -20.87 9.59
N MET A 454 13.29 -21.73 9.03
CA MET A 454 12.81 -21.60 7.66
C MET A 454 12.07 -20.28 7.45
N LEU A 455 11.22 -19.87 8.41
CA LEU A 455 10.52 -18.59 8.35
C LEU A 455 11.51 -17.42 8.32
N GLU A 456 12.49 -17.40 9.22
CA GLU A 456 13.53 -16.37 9.26
C GLU A 456 14.33 -16.31 7.95
N GLU A 457 14.71 -17.47 7.40
CA GLU A 457 15.38 -17.54 6.10
C GLU A 457 14.51 -16.96 4.97
N GLN A 458 13.22 -17.33 4.90
CA GLN A 458 12.32 -16.81 3.88
C GLN A 458 12.10 -15.30 4.02
N LEU A 459 12.02 -14.77 5.24
CA LEU A 459 11.92 -13.33 5.47
C LEU A 459 13.18 -12.59 4.97
N VAL A 460 14.38 -13.15 5.21
CA VAL A 460 15.63 -12.58 4.69
C VAL A 460 15.67 -12.62 3.16
N ARG A 461 15.21 -13.71 2.53
CA ARG A 461 15.07 -13.80 1.06
C ARG A 461 14.11 -12.73 0.52
N LEU A 462 12.97 -12.52 1.16
CA LEU A 462 12.02 -11.49 0.76
C LEU A 462 12.62 -10.08 0.84
N VAL A 463 13.26 -9.71 1.96
CA VAL A 463 13.92 -8.41 2.10
C VAL A 463 15.06 -8.25 1.10
N THR A 464 15.84 -9.31 0.88
CA THR A 464 16.89 -9.32 -0.15
C THR A 464 16.33 -8.96 -1.53
N ARG A 465 15.21 -9.57 -1.92
CA ARG A 465 14.53 -9.29 -3.20
C ARG A 465 14.02 -7.86 -3.29
N GLU A 466 13.45 -7.31 -2.21
CA GLU A 466 13.01 -5.91 -2.22
C GLU A 466 14.18 -4.93 -2.37
N VAL A 467 15.32 -5.17 -1.71
CA VAL A 467 16.52 -4.32 -1.87
C VAL A 467 17.06 -4.40 -3.29
N MET A 468 17.13 -5.60 -3.88
CA MET A 468 17.60 -5.77 -5.25
C MET A 468 16.64 -5.18 -6.29
N ASP A 469 15.32 -5.25 -6.04
CA ASP A 469 14.34 -4.59 -6.87
C ASP A 469 14.46 -3.06 -6.77
N LEU A 470 14.69 -2.53 -5.56
CA LEU A 470 14.95 -1.11 -5.33
C LEU A 470 16.21 -0.63 -6.08
N ILE A 471 17.33 -1.37 -5.99
CA ILE A 471 18.56 -1.05 -6.74
C ILE A 471 18.31 -1.08 -8.24
N SER A 472 17.58 -2.11 -8.71
CA SER A 472 17.23 -2.24 -10.13
C SER A 472 16.48 -1.02 -10.64
N VAL A 473 15.43 -0.58 -9.92
CA VAL A 473 14.61 0.58 -10.30
C VAL A 473 15.38 1.89 -10.17
N THR A 474 16.26 1.98 -9.17
CA THR A 474 17.11 3.16 -8.94
C THR A 474 18.12 3.35 -10.08
N CYS A 475 18.74 2.28 -10.57
CA CYS A 475 19.88 2.36 -11.49
C CYS A 475 19.56 2.03 -12.95
N ILE A 476 18.61 1.14 -13.24
CA ILE A 476 18.41 0.57 -14.58
C ILE A 476 17.14 1.11 -15.23
N LEU A 477 17.31 1.63 -16.44
CA LEU A 477 16.19 1.97 -17.29
C LEU A 477 15.62 0.70 -17.93
N LYS A 478 14.50 0.20 -17.41
CA LYS A 478 13.72 -0.81 -18.14
C LYS A 478 12.95 -0.09 -19.25
N LYS A 479 13.25 -0.39 -20.52
CA LYS A 479 12.34 -0.02 -21.62
C LYS A 479 11.05 -0.83 -21.47
N ALA A 480 10.04 -0.23 -20.87
CA ALA A 480 8.69 -0.78 -20.92
C ALA A 480 8.16 -0.67 -22.36
N PRO A 481 7.42 -1.66 -22.88
CA PRO A 481 6.58 -1.43 -24.04
C PRO A 481 5.54 -0.37 -23.65
N GLU A 482 5.46 0.72 -24.42
CA GLU A 482 4.49 1.80 -24.21
C GLU A 482 3.09 1.21 -24.07
N SER A 483 2.48 1.34 -22.89
CA SER A 483 1.04 1.12 -22.72
C SER A 483 0.36 2.49 -22.67
N ALA A 484 -0.55 2.68 -23.62
CA ALA A 484 -1.40 3.85 -23.71
C ALA A 484 -2.26 4.01 -22.46
N GLY A 485 -2.17 5.20 -21.83
CA GLY A 485 -3.17 5.78 -20.95
C GLY A 485 -3.30 5.16 -19.56
N ASN A 486 -3.17 6.01 -18.53
CA ASN A 486 -3.59 5.83 -17.14
C ASN A 486 -4.55 4.66 -16.90
N LYS A 487 -4.02 3.44 -16.77
CA LYS A 487 -4.71 2.32 -16.16
C LYS A 487 -4.15 2.20 -14.76
N GLU A 488 -4.93 2.70 -13.82
CA GLU A 488 -4.73 2.52 -12.39
C GLU A 488 -4.45 1.04 -12.10
N GLU A 489 -3.36 0.79 -11.37
CA GLU A 489 -3.04 -0.53 -10.83
C GLU A 489 -4.23 -0.99 -9.97
N VAL A 490 -4.87 -2.07 -10.43
CA VAL A 490 -5.88 -2.81 -9.69
C VAL A 490 -5.14 -3.59 -8.61
N ASP A 491 -4.91 -2.96 -7.46
CA ASP A 491 -4.51 -3.66 -6.25
C ASP A 491 -5.75 -3.85 -5.36
N GLU A 492 -6.50 -4.91 -5.65
CA GLU A 492 -7.31 -5.62 -4.66
C GLU A 492 -7.04 -7.13 -4.83
N GLU A 493 -6.65 -7.78 -3.71
CA GLU A 493 -6.52 -9.23 -3.49
C GLU A 493 -5.17 -9.91 -3.85
N GLU A 494 -4.12 -9.66 -3.05
CA GLU A 494 -3.09 -10.69 -2.78
C GLU A 494 -3.76 -11.84 -2.00
N MET A 495 -4.34 -12.82 -2.71
CA MET A 495 -4.37 -14.25 -2.37
C MET A 495 -4.89 -15.05 -3.57
N MET A 496 -4.10 -16.04 -4.01
CA MET A 496 -4.34 -17.06 -5.05
C MET A 496 -3.95 -16.70 -6.50
N ALA A 497 -2.80 -17.27 -6.93
CA ALA A 497 -2.52 -17.92 -8.23
C ALA A 497 -1.06 -17.68 -8.65
N THR A 498 -0.14 -18.58 -8.28
CA THR A 498 0.45 -19.61 -9.16
C THR A 498 1.09 -19.07 -10.44
N ASP A 499 2.42 -19.00 -10.40
CA ASP A 499 3.31 -18.91 -11.56
C ASP A 499 2.94 -19.94 -12.63
N SER A 500 2.72 -19.47 -13.85
CA SER A 500 2.72 -20.30 -15.06
C SER A 500 2.99 -19.41 -16.28
N SER A 501 4.24 -18.97 -16.43
CA SER A 501 4.72 -18.43 -17.71
C SER A 501 5.30 -19.56 -18.56
N GLN A 502 4.49 -20.08 -19.49
CA GLN A 502 5.00 -20.88 -20.62
C GLN A 502 5.70 -19.94 -21.60
N ALA A 503 7.00 -20.13 -21.78
CA ALA A 503 7.80 -19.45 -22.79
C ALA A 503 7.59 -20.07 -24.18
N ALA A 504 7.28 -19.24 -25.18
CA ALA A 504 7.42 -19.58 -26.59
C ALA A 504 8.75 -19.00 -27.13
N PRO A 505 9.45 -19.66 -28.07
CA PRO A 505 10.82 -19.34 -28.41
C PRO A 505 10.88 -18.24 -29.50
N GLY A 506 11.28 -17.03 -29.11
CA GLY A 506 11.70 -15.96 -30.01
C GLY A 506 13.17 -15.60 -29.77
N THR A 507 13.94 -15.44 -30.84
CA THR A 507 15.38 -15.09 -30.87
C THR A 507 15.79 -13.97 -29.87
N PRO A 508 16.91 -14.11 -29.12
CA PRO A 508 17.33 -13.12 -28.14
C PRO A 508 18.04 -11.94 -28.82
N THR A 509 17.29 -10.88 -29.11
CA THR A 509 17.88 -9.54 -29.23
C THR A 509 18.12 -9.00 -27.82
N TYR A 510 19.38 -8.93 -27.40
CA TYR A 510 19.79 -8.33 -26.12
C TYR A 510 19.26 -6.88 -26.04
N PRO A 511 18.43 -6.52 -25.04
CA PRO A 511 18.13 -5.12 -24.77
C PRO A 511 19.42 -4.45 -24.27
N SER A 512 19.78 -3.31 -24.85
CA SER A 512 20.85 -2.47 -24.31
C SER A 512 20.31 -1.77 -23.06
N ASP A 513 20.51 -2.39 -21.89
CA ASP A 513 20.12 -1.81 -20.61
C ASP A 513 21.00 -0.57 -20.32
N GLU A 514 20.36 0.61 -20.32
CA GLU A 514 20.99 1.90 -20.02
C GLU A 514 20.72 2.30 -18.56
N LEU A 515 21.58 3.18 -18.02
CA LEU A 515 21.37 3.73 -16.69
C LEU A 515 20.30 4.81 -16.69
N THR A 516 19.51 4.84 -15.62
CA THR A 516 18.61 5.96 -15.30
C THR A 516 19.40 7.24 -15.00
N GLU A 517 18.76 8.40 -15.10
CA GLU A 517 19.37 9.68 -14.70
C GLU A 517 19.73 9.69 -13.20
N LEU A 518 18.88 9.11 -12.35
CA LEU A 518 19.19 8.91 -10.94
C LEU A 518 20.40 8.00 -10.74
N GLY A 519 20.48 6.89 -11.49
CA GLY A 519 21.64 6.00 -11.46
C GLY A 519 22.91 6.73 -11.82
N LYS A 520 22.90 7.56 -12.88
CA LYS A 520 24.05 8.40 -13.25
C LYS A 520 24.42 9.40 -12.14
N CYS A 521 23.44 10.02 -11.49
CA CYS A 521 23.64 10.93 -10.36
C CYS A 521 24.29 10.21 -9.15
N LEU A 522 23.74 9.07 -8.71
CA LEU A 522 24.29 8.30 -7.60
C LEU A 522 25.72 7.80 -7.85
N LEU A 523 26.05 7.48 -9.11
CA LEU A 523 27.38 7.04 -9.50
C LEU A 523 28.44 8.16 -9.47
N GLN A 524 28.05 9.43 -9.32
CA GLN A 524 28.99 10.53 -9.12
C GLN A 524 29.58 10.53 -7.71
N HIS A 525 28.86 9.94 -6.74
CA HIS A 525 29.27 9.84 -5.35
C HIS A 525 30.02 8.54 -5.10
N GLU A 526 31.31 8.63 -4.77
CA GLU A 526 32.20 7.47 -4.63
C GLU A 526 31.70 6.46 -3.58
N ASP A 527 31.23 6.95 -2.43
CA ASP A 527 30.74 6.10 -1.33
C ASP A 527 29.48 5.30 -1.71
N ILE A 528 28.55 5.96 -2.42
CA ILE A 528 27.30 5.34 -2.87
C ILE A 528 27.60 4.30 -3.94
N TYR A 529 28.42 4.68 -4.91
CA TYR A 529 28.82 3.79 -6.00
C TYR A 529 29.52 2.52 -5.47
N MET A 530 30.47 2.65 -4.55
CA MET A 530 31.16 1.49 -3.95
C MET A 530 30.19 0.59 -3.19
N THR A 531 29.23 1.17 -2.46
CA THR A 531 28.17 0.43 -1.78
C THR A 531 27.29 -0.33 -2.77
N LEU A 532 26.83 0.33 -3.84
CA LEU A 532 25.98 -0.26 -4.89
C LEU A 532 26.69 -1.41 -5.62
N LEU A 533 27.98 -1.24 -5.93
CA LEU A 533 28.77 -2.31 -6.54
C LEU A 533 28.91 -3.48 -5.58
N THR A 534 29.30 -3.21 -4.32
CA THR A 534 29.53 -4.26 -3.32
C THR A 534 28.26 -5.06 -3.06
N ILE A 535 27.11 -4.41 -2.84
CA ILE A 535 25.85 -5.11 -2.59
C ILE A 535 25.38 -5.92 -3.80
N SER A 536 25.55 -5.38 -5.02
CA SER A 536 25.14 -6.09 -6.24
C SER A 536 25.97 -7.34 -6.47
N PHE A 537 27.30 -7.28 -6.27
CA PHE A 537 28.17 -8.46 -6.44
C PHE A 537 28.05 -9.45 -5.27
N ASN A 538 27.92 -8.98 -4.04
CA ASN A 538 27.68 -9.85 -2.88
C ASN A 538 26.36 -10.60 -3.04
N SER A 539 25.35 -10.00 -3.67
CA SER A 539 24.06 -10.67 -3.90
C SER A 539 24.16 -11.98 -4.70
N LEU A 540 25.20 -12.13 -5.52
CA LEU A 540 25.47 -13.35 -6.29
C LEU A 540 25.92 -14.52 -5.40
N SER A 541 26.45 -14.22 -4.21
CA SER A 541 26.90 -15.21 -3.23
C SER A 541 25.79 -15.69 -2.29
N TRP A 542 24.67 -14.96 -2.24
CA TRP A 542 23.54 -15.31 -1.38
C TRP A 542 22.72 -16.44 -2.02
N ARG A 543 22.20 -17.37 -1.20
CA ARG A 543 21.50 -18.59 -1.66
C ARG A 543 20.07 -18.29 -2.17
N ASP A 544 19.91 -17.33 -3.08
CA ASP A 544 18.66 -17.01 -3.79
C ASP A 544 18.89 -16.98 -5.31
N THR A 545 18.65 -18.12 -5.97
CA THR A 545 18.97 -18.34 -7.39
C THR A 545 18.23 -17.38 -8.32
N GLY A 546 16.97 -17.05 -8.02
CA GLY A 546 16.17 -16.12 -8.81
C GLY A 546 16.74 -14.70 -8.78
N ASN A 547 17.24 -14.29 -7.62
CA ASN A 547 17.91 -13.00 -7.46
C ASN A 547 19.27 -12.95 -8.19
N CYS A 548 20.07 -14.01 -8.07
CA CYS A 548 21.38 -14.11 -8.71
C CYS A 548 21.31 -13.89 -10.23
N HIS A 549 20.41 -14.60 -10.92
CA HIS A 549 20.24 -14.44 -12.37
C HIS A 549 19.86 -13.01 -12.75
N ARG A 550 18.89 -12.42 -12.03
CA ARG A 550 18.40 -11.05 -12.29
C ARG A 550 19.49 -10.01 -12.06
N MET A 551 20.23 -10.10 -10.96
CA MET A 551 21.28 -9.13 -10.62
C MET A 551 22.49 -9.23 -11.54
N ALA A 552 22.92 -10.46 -11.87
CA ALA A 552 24.05 -10.68 -12.78
C ALA A 552 23.77 -10.13 -14.18
N SER A 553 22.58 -10.40 -14.73
CA SER A 553 22.22 -10.00 -16.09
C SER A 553 21.92 -8.51 -16.23
N LEU A 554 21.19 -7.91 -15.29
CA LEU A 554 20.68 -6.55 -15.43
C LEU A 554 21.57 -5.50 -14.73
N VAL A 555 22.00 -5.75 -13.49
CA VAL A 555 22.61 -4.72 -12.62
C VAL A 555 24.12 -4.75 -12.68
N CYS A 556 24.75 -5.90 -12.43
CA CYS A 556 26.20 -6.00 -12.25
C CYS A 556 26.97 -5.53 -13.49
N TRP A 557 26.54 -5.93 -14.69
CA TRP A 557 27.19 -5.52 -15.94
C TRP A 557 27.04 -4.02 -16.21
N THR A 558 25.84 -3.49 -16.03
CA THR A 558 25.52 -2.08 -16.27
C THR A 558 26.31 -1.14 -15.36
N LEU A 559 26.43 -1.51 -14.08
CA LEU A 559 27.26 -0.77 -13.12
C LEU A 559 28.74 -0.82 -13.50
N LEU A 560 29.29 -2.01 -13.80
CA LEU A 560 30.70 -2.17 -14.19
C LEU A 560 31.08 -1.38 -15.46
N ARG A 561 30.19 -1.37 -16.46
CA ARG A 561 30.45 -0.71 -17.75
C ARG A 561 30.77 0.78 -17.58
N GLN A 562 30.12 1.47 -16.64
CA GLN A 562 30.42 2.88 -16.37
C GLN A 562 31.80 3.11 -15.80
N VAL A 563 32.27 2.20 -14.93
CA VAL A 563 33.58 2.28 -14.29
C VAL A 563 34.70 2.18 -15.32
N VAL A 564 34.55 1.24 -16.26
CA VAL A 564 35.48 1.03 -17.37
C VAL A 564 35.47 2.24 -18.33
N GLY A 565 34.29 2.84 -18.55
CA GLY A 565 34.15 4.08 -19.32
C GLY A 565 34.83 5.29 -18.68
N VAL A 566 34.62 5.50 -17.38
CA VAL A 566 35.19 6.63 -16.61
C VAL A 566 36.72 6.52 -16.49
N THR A 567 37.26 5.32 -16.30
CA THR A 567 38.71 5.09 -16.27
C THR A 567 39.39 5.27 -17.64
N CYS A 568 38.70 4.95 -18.75
CA CYS A 568 39.20 5.26 -20.10
C CYS A 568 39.21 6.77 -20.41
N CYS A 569 38.19 7.52 -19.98
CA CYS A 569 38.15 8.97 -20.19
C CYS A 569 39.19 9.73 -19.35
N ARG A 570 39.40 9.36 -18.08
CA ARG A 570 40.46 9.96 -17.22
C ARG A 570 41.88 9.70 -17.74
N ARG A 571 42.14 8.58 -18.42
CA ARG A 571 43.43 8.34 -19.08
C ARG A 571 43.65 9.20 -20.33
N ARG A 572 42.60 9.63 -21.03
CA ARG A 572 42.72 10.52 -22.20
C ARG A 572 42.96 11.99 -21.82
N SER A 573 42.47 12.45 -20.67
CA SER A 573 42.67 13.85 -20.21
C SER A 573 44.05 14.13 -19.60
N HIS A 574 44.85 13.09 -19.30
CA HIS A 574 46.21 13.23 -18.74
C HIS A 574 47.33 12.77 -19.70
N GLY A 575 47.00 12.51 -20.97
CA GLY A 575 47.98 12.05 -21.95
C GLY A 575 47.75 12.66 -23.31
N SER A 576 48.18 13.91 -23.50
CA SER A 576 48.54 14.45 -24.83
C SER A 576 49.23 15.81 -24.70
N THR A 577 50.48 15.79 -24.23
CA THR A 577 51.48 16.74 -24.72
C THR A 577 51.79 16.40 -26.19
N PRO A 578 51.65 17.32 -27.15
CA PRO A 578 52.10 17.08 -28.51
C PRO A 578 53.61 17.38 -28.56
N ALA A 579 54.42 16.39 -28.91
CA ALA A 579 55.82 16.59 -29.24
C ALA A 579 56.10 15.94 -30.60
N CYS A 580 56.36 16.82 -31.57
CA CYS A 580 56.96 16.67 -32.91
C CYS A 580 56.44 15.58 -33.85
#